data_AF-A0A0S1M151-F1
#
_entry.id   AF-A0A0S1M151-F1
#
_cell.length_a   1.000
_cell.length_b   1.000
_cell.length_c   1.000
_cell.angle_alpha   90.00
_cell.angle_beta   90.00
_cell.angle_gamma   90.00
#
_symmetry.space_group_name_H-M   'P 1'
#
loop_
_entity.id
_entity.type
_entity.pdbx_description
1 polymer ?
#
loop_
_entity_poly.entity_id
_entity_poly.type
_entity_poly.pdbx_seq_one_letter_code
_entity_poly.pdbx_strand_id
1 'polypeptide(L)'
;GAVGVFTYYMSDGNTLAVLFSVPFDYNFYSNWWNVKIYKGKHSADHSMYSDLYYNADPFKGDDTWRYRSLGYGMTMEGYMNSPGEAILKVTVMRA
;
A
#
# COMPACT_ATOMS: atom_id res chain seq x y z
N GLY A 1 -4.09 2.88 16.76
CA GLY A 1 -4.44 2.93 15.33
C GLY A 1 -4.44 1.53 14.78
N ALA A 2 -4.60 1.39 13.47
CA ALA A 2 -4.48 0.13 12.75
C ALA A 2 -3.43 0.30 11.64
N VAL A 3 -2.35 -0.46 11.72
CA VAL A 3 -1.22 -0.36 10.80
C VAL A 3 -0.77 -1.76 10.44
N GLY A 4 -0.53 -2.02 9.15
CA GLY A 4 -0.08 -3.33 8.72
C GLY A 4 0.24 -3.41 7.24
N VAL A 5 0.88 -4.51 6.89
CA VAL A 5 1.13 -4.93 5.52
C VAL A 5 0.52 -6.32 5.33
N PHE A 6 -0.14 -6.54 4.20
CA PHE A 6 -0.51 -7.87 3.76
C PHE A 6 0.00 -8.13 2.34
N THR A 7 0.16 -9.40 2.01
CA THR A 7 0.78 -9.85 0.77
C THR A 7 -0.05 -10.92 0.08
N TYR A 8 -0.02 -10.92 -1.25
CA TYR A 8 -0.54 -11.98 -2.11
C TYR A 8 0.58 -12.53 -3.00
N TYR A 9 0.69 -13.85 -3.09
CA TYR A 9 1.55 -14.49 -4.09
C TYR A 9 0.87 -14.53 -5.44
N MET A 10 1.54 -13.95 -6.44
CA MET A 10 1.04 -13.90 -7.81
C MET A 10 1.50 -15.13 -8.60
N SER A 11 0.79 -15.43 -9.69
CA SER A 11 1.07 -16.60 -10.53
C SER A 11 2.38 -16.50 -11.32
N ASP A 12 2.91 -15.29 -11.50
CA ASP A 12 4.22 -15.03 -12.12
C ASP A 12 5.40 -15.26 -11.15
N GLY A 13 5.12 -15.69 -9.92
CA GLY A 13 6.13 -15.96 -8.89
C GLY A 13 6.53 -14.76 -8.05
N ASN A 14 5.95 -13.58 -8.29
CA ASN A 14 6.20 -12.36 -7.52
C ASN A 14 5.18 -12.18 -6.38
N THR A 15 5.38 -11.16 -5.55
CA THR A 15 4.52 -10.83 -4.41
C THR A 15 3.93 -9.44 -4.55
N LEU A 16 2.61 -9.32 -4.52
CA LEU A 16 1.92 -8.04 -4.36
C LEU A 16 1.80 -7.72 -2.88
N ALA A 17 2.34 -6.58 -2.44
CA ALA A 17 2.24 -6.10 -1.07
C ALA A 17 1.39 -4.83 -1.00
N VAL A 18 0.57 -4.74 0.05
CA VAL A 18 -0.29 -3.57 0.33
C VAL A 18 -0.07 -3.13 1.76
N LEU A 19 0.28 -1.86 1.94
CA LEU A 19 0.39 -1.18 3.22
C LEU A 19 -0.88 -0.37 3.48
N PHE A 20 -1.35 -0.39 4.73
CA PHE A 20 -2.27 0.60 5.28
C PHE A 20 -1.77 1.08 6.64
N SER A 21 -1.96 2.36 6.93
CA SER A 21 -1.61 2.99 8.20
C SER A 21 -2.68 4.00 8.57
N VAL A 22 -3.40 3.71 9.65
CA VAL A 22 -4.43 4.55 10.26
C VAL A 22 -3.97 4.91 11.68
N PRO A 23 -3.49 6.14 11.93
CA PRO A 23 -2.96 6.52 13.22
C PRO A 23 -4.07 6.63 14.28
N PHE A 24 -3.67 6.62 15.55
CA PHE A 24 -4.60 6.96 16.64
C PHE A 24 -4.75 8.48 16.79
N ASP A 25 -3.64 9.22 16.66
CA ASP A 25 -3.59 10.66 16.88
C ASP A 25 -3.35 11.41 15.57
N TYR A 26 -4.36 12.15 15.12
CA TYR A 26 -4.31 12.95 13.89
C TYR A 26 -3.73 14.36 14.08
N ASN A 27 -3.41 14.77 15.31
CA ASN A 27 -2.73 16.05 15.54
C ASN A 27 -1.29 16.03 14.98
N PHE A 28 -0.67 14.86 14.92
CA PHE A 28 0.72 14.67 14.47
C PHE A 28 0.85 13.78 13.23
N TYR A 29 -0.15 12.95 12.94
CA TYR A 29 -0.08 11.93 11.89
C TYR A 29 -1.26 12.00 10.91
N SER A 30 -1.16 11.23 9.84
CA SER A 30 -2.21 11.11 8.82
C SER A 30 -2.31 9.67 8.34
N ASN A 31 -3.38 9.34 7.61
CA ASN A 31 -3.49 8.06 6.93
C ASN A 31 -2.41 7.94 5.85
N TRP A 32 -1.84 6.74 5.70
CA TRP A 32 -0.89 6.42 4.63
C TRP A 32 -1.16 5.02 4.09
N TRP A 33 -0.90 4.83 2.80
CA TRP A 33 -1.04 3.54 2.12
C TRP A 33 -0.04 3.40 0.99
N ASN A 34 0.24 2.18 0.59
CA ASN A 34 1.14 1.91 -0.54
C ASN A 34 0.87 0.55 -1.17
N VAL A 35 1.25 0.40 -2.43
CA VAL A 35 1.15 -0.85 -3.20
C VAL A 35 2.45 -1.03 -3.99
N LYS A 36 3.06 -2.22 -3.87
CA LYS A 36 4.33 -2.54 -4.55
C LYS A 36 4.38 -4.02 -4.91
N ILE A 37 5.03 -4.35 -6.01
CA ILE A 37 5.36 -5.73 -6.36
C ILE A 37 6.83 -6.00 -6.00
N TYR A 38 7.06 -7.05 -5.21
CA TYR A 38 8.38 -7.57 -4.88
C TYR A 38 8.70 -8.78 -5.74
N LYS A 39 9.95 -8.86 -6.22
CA LYS A 39 10.43 -10.00 -7.01
C LYS A 39 10.49 -11.24 -6.12
N GLY A 40 9.86 -12.34 -6.54
CA GLY A 40 9.82 -13.59 -5.78
C GLY A 40 8.75 -13.62 -4.69
N LYS A 41 8.75 -14.68 -3.87
CA LYS A 41 7.78 -14.90 -2.78
C LYS A 41 8.30 -14.36 -1.45
N HIS A 42 7.61 -13.37 -0.90
CA HIS A 42 7.94 -12.72 0.38
C HIS A 42 6.71 -12.67 1.26
N SER A 43 6.81 -13.16 2.50
CA SER A 43 5.76 -12.93 3.50
C SER A 43 5.87 -11.50 4.04
N ALA A 44 4.74 -10.90 4.42
CA ALA A 44 4.75 -9.60 5.08
C ALA A 44 5.56 -9.66 6.39
N ASP A 45 6.48 -8.72 6.56
CA ASP A 45 7.29 -8.58 7.76
C ASP A 45 7.55 -7.10 8.10
N HIS A 46 8.29 -6.86 9.19
CA HIS A 46 8.60 -5.51 9.64
C HIS A 46 9.49 -4.74 8.65
N SER A 47 10.40 -5.43 7.96
CA SER A 47 11.28 -4.83 6.96
C SER A 47 10.48 -4.32 5.75
N MET A 48 9.51 -5.11 5.29
CA MET A 48 8.58 -4.73 4.22
C MET A 48 7.69 -3.57 4.63
N TYR A 49 7.20 -3.55 5.88
CA TYR A 49 6.51 -2.39 6.44
C TYR A 49 7.39 -1.13 6.37
N SER A 50 8.63 -1.22 6.85
CA SER A 50 9.56 -0.08 6.85
C SER A 50 9.85 0.43 5.43
N ASP A 51 10.03 -0.47 4.47
CA ASP A 51 10.21 -0.10 3.07
C ASP A 51 8.98 0.63 2.50
N LEU A 52 7.80 0.03 2.62
CA LEU A 52 6.55 0.59 2.09
C LEU A 52 6.19 1.93 2.72
N TYR A 53 6.47 2.12 4.01
CA TYR A 53 6.09 3.31 4.77
C TYR A 53 7.13 4.44 4.67
N TYR A 54 8.43 4.14 4.67
CA TYR A 54 9.47 5.18 4.71
C TYR A 54 10.22 5.38 3.39
N ASN A 55 10.33 4.35 2.54
CA ASN A 55 11.30 4.35 1.44
C ASN A 55 10.69 4.17 0.04
N ALA A 56 9.43 3.73 -0.06
CA ALA A 56 8.78 3.41 -1.34
C ALA A 56 7.71 4.44 -1.75
N ASP A 57 7.89 5.70 -1.36
CA ASP A 57 6.99 6.82 -1.66
C ASP A 57 5.51 6.50 -1.36
N PRO A 58 5.10 6.37 -0.09
CA PRO A 58 3.71 6.07 0.24
C PRO A 58 2.77 7.21 -0.20
N PHE A 59 1.51 6.86 -0.41
CA PHE A 59 0.44 7.83 -0.66
C PHE A 59 -0.23 8.22 0.64
N LYS A 60 -0.53 9.51 0.77
CA LYS A 60 -1.38 9.99 1.85
C LYS A 60 -2.82 9.53 1.61
N GLY A 61 -3.51 9.10 2.67
CA GLY A 61 -4.96 8.94 2.65
C GLY A 61 -5.61 10.30 2.79
N ASP A 62 -5.83 10.97 1.66
CA ASP A 62 -6.25 12.36 1.56
C ASP A 62 -7.46 12.55 0.64
N ASP A 63 -8.29 11.51 0.51
CA ASP A 63 -9.53 11.54 -0.26
C ASP A 63 -9.30 11.75 -1.76
N THR A 64 -8.14 11.37 -2.27
CA THR A 64 -7.81 11.45 -3.70
C THR A 64 -7.47 10.08 -4.30
N TRP A 65 -7.81 9.91 -5.58
CA TRP A 65 -7.39 8.77 -6.37
C TRP A 65 -5.93 8.91 -6.79
N ARG A 66 -5.17 7.82 -6.70
CA ARG A 66 -3.74 7.71 -7.02
C ARG A 66 -3.53 6.62 -8.05
N TYR A 67 -2.56 6.84 -8.93
CA TYR A 67 -2.20 5.92 -10.01
C TYR A 67 -0.69 5.71 -10.02
N ARG A 68 -0.23 4.47 -10.24
CA ARG A 68 1.20 4.15 -10.32
C ARG A 68 1.46 2.91 -11.17
N SER A 69 2.55 2.93 -11.93
CA SER A 69 3.12 1.71 -12.51
C SER A 69 3.82 0.89 -11.43
N LEU A 70 3.45 -0.39 -11.30
CA LEU A 70 4.05 -1.31 -10.32
C LEU A 70 5.26 -2.07 -10.89
N GLY A 71 5.61 -1.82 -12.16
CA GLY A 71 6.49 -2.69 -12.92
C GLY A 71 5.80 -4.01 -13.27
N TYR A 72 6.55 -4.97 -13.81
CA TYR A 72 6.04 -6.33 -14.12
C TYR A 72 4.82 -6.36 -15.04
N GLY A 73 4.62 -5.33 -15.87
CA GLY A 73 3.45 -5.20 -16.74
C GLY A 73 2.15 -4.91 -15.98
N MET A 74 2.23 -4.34 -14.77
CA MET A 74 1.09 -4.04 -13.92
C MET A 74 1.03 -2.56 -13.55
N THR A 75 -0.17 -2.03 -13.43
CA THR A 75 -0.48 -0.70 -12.89
C THR A 75 -1.49 -0.82 -11.76
N MET A 76 -1.62 0.24 -10.97
CA MET A 76 -2.67 0.34 -9.97
C MET A 76 -3.39 1.69 -10.05
N GLU A 77 -4.65 1.65 -9.65
CA GLU A 77 -5.46 2.80 -9.24
C GLU A 77 -5.91 2.53 -7.79
N GLY A 78 -5.82 3.52 -6.91
CA GLY A 78 -6.33 3.37 -5.55
C GLY A 78 -6.72 4.67 -4.86
N TYR A 79 -7.46 4.54 -3.77
CA TYR A 79 -8.03 5.63 -2.99
C TYR A 79 -8.04 5.23 -1.52
N MET A 80 -7.71 6.18 -0.65
CA MET A 80 -7.92 6.05 0.79
C MET A 80 -8.46 7.37 1.35
N ASN A 81 -9.53 7.30 2.13
CA ASN A 81 -10.08 8.47 2.84
C ASN A 81 -9.17 8.89 4.01
N SER A 82 -9.33 10.13 4.46
CA SER A 82 -8.54 10.71 5.57
C SER A 82 -8.98 10.40 7.02
N PRO A 83 -10.27 10.09 7.32
CA PRO A 83 -10.70 9.80 8.69
C PRO A 83 -10.18 8.48 9.29
N GLY A 84 -10.37 8.31 10.61
CA GLY A 84 -10.00 7.10 11.36
C GLY A 84 -10.83 5.86 11.02
N GLU A 85 -12.07 6.03 10.56
CA GLU A 85 -12.85 4.96 9.92
C GLU A 85 -12.44 4.88 8.45
N ALA A 86 -11.28 4.26 8.22
CA ALA A 86 -10.63 4.27 6.92
C ALA A 86 -11.22 3.24 5.95
N ILE A 87 -11.34 3.64 4.69
CA ILE A 87 -11.65 2.81 3.53
C ILE A 87 -10.48 2.93 2.56
N LEU A 88 -9.83 1.81 2.29
CA LEU A 88 -8.81 1.69 1.25
C LEU A 88 -9.37 0.84 0.10
N LYS A 89 -9.42 1.41 -1.10
CA LYS A 89 -9.81 0.72 -2.33
C LYS A 89 -8.65 0.73 -3.30
N VAL A 90 -8.28 -0.45 -3.80
CA VAL A 90 -7.18 -0.62 -4.77
C VAL A 90 -7.64 -1.55 -5.87
N THR A 91 -7.42 -1.14 -7.12
CA THR A 91 -7.57 -1.96 -8.31
C THR A 91 -6.19 -2.12 -8.95
N VAL A 92 -5.75 -3.38 -9.14
CA VAL A 92 -4.50 -3.70 -9.84
C VAL A 92 -4.84 -4.26 -11.21
N MET A 93 -4.25 -3.70 -12.26
CA MET A 93 -4.57 -3.95 -13.67
C MET A 93 -3.31 -4.30 -14.44
N ARG A 94 -3.46 -4.98 -15.58
CA ARG A 94 -2.36 -5.09 -16.55
C ARG A 94 -2.14 -3.73 -17.20
N ALA A 95 -0.87 -3.37 -17.39
CA ALA A 95 -0.42 -2.16 -18.06
C ALA A 95 -0.71 -2.21 -19.57
#